data_AF-A0A7J7P7L9-F1
#
_entry.id   AF-A0A7J7P7L9-F1
#
_cell.length_a   1.000
_cell.length_b   1.000
_cell.length_c   1.000
_cell.angle_alpha   90.00
_cell.angle_beta   90.00
_cell.angle_gamma   90.00
#
_symmetry.space_group_name_H-M   'P 1'
#
loop_
_entity.id
_entity.type
_entity.pdbx_description
1 polymer ?
#
loop_
_entity_poly.entity_id
_entity_poly.type
_entity_poly.pdbx_seq_one_letter_code
_entity_poly.pdbx_strand_id
1 'polypeptide(L)'
;ERKHFERVYDYTTYNDLGNPDKDDDLARLVLGGHERPYPKRCRTGRLPTSTATFSNEDTPFTCFTEIDKLYNYGILVKHNEDEKDIFEKLLLSSLIKKAVNAGEGLFKYSIPAIISRGKFSWLRDNEFARQALAGVNLVNIEKLKEFPILSKLDPAIYGPPESLITKELIDQELE
;
A
#
# COMPACT_ATOMS: atom_id res chain seq x y z
N GLU A 1 -30.32 5.87 3.76
CA GLU A 1 -29.03 6.50 3.41
C GLU A 1 -28.82 7.77 4.22
N ARG A 2 -27.63 7.95 4.80
CA ARG A 2 -27.27 9.15 5.58
C ARG A 2 -27.14 10.38 4.67
N LYS A 3 -27.63 11.53 5.13
CA LYS A 3 -27.52 12.82 4.41
C LYS A 3 -26.41 13.69 4.98
N HIS A 4 -25.80 14.54 4.16
CA HIS A 4 -24.62 15.32 4.53
C HIS A 4 -24.82 16.24 5.75
N PHE A 5 -26.03 16.75 5.96
CA PHE A 5 -26.38 17.63 7.08
C PHE A 5 -26.78 16.87 8.36
N GLU A 6 -26.92 15.55 8.31
CA GLU A 6 -27.27 14.73 9.47
C GLU A 6 -26.07 14.60 10.42
N ARG A 7 -26.31 14.73 11.72
CA ARG A 7 -25.31 14.52 12.78
C ARG A 7 -25.63 13.27 13.57
N VAL A 8 -25.91 12.17 12.87
CA VAL A 8 -26.30 10.91 13.50
C VAL A 8 -25.13 9.94 13.48
N TYR A 9 -24.68 9.58 14.66
CA TYR A 9 -23.58 8.64 14.87
C TYR A 9 -24.16 7.26 15.19
N ASP A 10 -23.82 6.29 14.35
CA ASP A 10 -24.20 4.89 14.49
C ASP A 10 -23.09 4.03 13.87
N TYR A 11 -23.02 2.75 14.25
CA TYR A 11 -21.91 1.88 13.94
C TYR A 11 -22.33 0.65 13.13
N THR A 12 -21.45 0.16 12.27
CA THR A 12 -21.67 -1.07 11.49
C THR A 12 -20.33 -1.76 11.19
N THR A 13 -20.39 -3.00 10.71
CA THR A 13 -19.23 -3.76 10.21
C THR A 13 -18.71 -3.19 8.89
N TYR A 14 -17.50 -3.60 8.50
CA TYR A 14 -16.95 -3.34 7.18
C TYR A 14 -17.49 -4.36 6.18
N ASN A 15 -18.67 -4.07 5.65
CA ASN A 15 -19.35 -4.83 4.60
C ASN A 15 -19.40 -4.07 3.26
N ASP A 16 -18.66 -2.98 3.16
CA ASP A 16 -18.69 -1.98 2.08
C ASP A 16 -17.36 -1.87 1.34
N LEU A 17 -16.47 -2.87 1.48
CA LEU A 17 -15.17 -2.92 0.81
C LEU A 17 -15.19 -3.68 -0.53
N GLY A 18 -16.07 -4.67 -0.67
CA GLY A 18 -16.20 -5.47 -1.89
C GLY A 18 -17.20 -4.88 -2.88
N ASN A 19 -17.16 -5.35 -4.12
CA ASN A 19 -18.11 -4.99 -5.16
C ASN A 19 -18.57 -6.22 -5.98
N PRO A 20 -19.24 -7.20 -5.35
CA PRO A 20 -19.66 -8.44 -6.01
C PRO A 20 -20.65 -8.22 -7.15
N ASP A 21 -21.45 -7.14 -7.11
CA ASP A 21 -22.43 -6.82 -8.16
C ASP A 21 -21.76 -6.45 -9.50
N LYS A 22 -20.48 -6.04 -9.48
CA LYS A 22 -19.70 -5.75 -10.69
C LYS A 22 -18.98 -6.99 -11.21
N ASP A 23 -18.40 -7.78 -10.31
CA ASP A 23 -17.58 -8.95 -10.58
C ASP A 23 -17.46 -9.80 -9.31
N ASP A 24 -17.64 -11.10 -9.43
CA ASP A 24 -17.51 -12.05 -8.32
C ASP A 24 -16.09 -12.01 -7.71
N ASP A 25 -15.06 -11.72 -8.50
CA ASP A 25 -13.66 -11.59 -8.02
C ASP A 25 -13.46 -10.36 -7.13
N LEU A 26 -14.36 -9.38 -7.20
CA LEU A 26 -14.38 -8.20 -6.34
C LEU A 26 -15.17 -8.43 -5.04
N ALA A 27 -15.72 -9.63 -4.83
CA ALA A 27 -16.30 -9.99 -3.55
C ALA A 27 -15.24 -9.92 -2.44
N ARG A 28 -15.64 -9.36 -1.29
CA ARG A 28 -14.79 -9.28 -0.08
C ARG A 28 -15.62 -9.73 1.11
N LEU A 29 -14.97 -10.47 2.00
CA LEU A 29 -15.60 -10.94 3.23
C LEU A 29 -15.85 -9.76 4.18
N VAL A 30 -16.94 -9.83 4.93
CA VAL A 30 -17.29 -8.80 5.92
C VAL A 30 -16.30 -8.86 7.09
N LEU A 31 -15.76 -7.71 7.49
CA LEU A 31 -14.90 -7.60 8.68
C LEU A 31 -15.70 -7.03 9.85
N GLY A 32 -15.64 -7.72 10.98
CA GLY A 32 -16.37 -7.45 12.22
C GLY A 32 -17.33 -8.59 12.58
N GLY A 33 -17.58 -8.76 13.88
CA GLY A 33 -18.33 -9.91 14.41
C GLY A 33 -17.42 -10.84 15.21
N HIS A 34 -17.93 -12.02 15.57
CA HIS A 34 -17.19 -12.97 16.41
C HIS A 34 -16.11 -13.72 15.64
N GLU A 35 -16.40 -14.14 14.41
CA GLU A 35 -15.47 -14.94 13.60
C GLU A 35 -14.31 -14.12 13.01
N ARG A 36 -14.59 -12.86 12.66
CA ARG A 36 -13.61 -11.93 12.05
C ARG A 36 -13.63 -10.62 12.84
N PRO A 37 -13.10 -10.61 14.07
CA PRO A 37 -13.17 -9.42 14.92
C PRO A 37 -12.45 -8.26 14.23
N TYR A 38 -13.14 -7.13 14.14
CA TYR A 38 -12.63 -5.91 13.56
C TYR A 38 -13.37 -4.71 14.15
N PRO A 39 -12.72 -3.54 14.33
CA PRO A 39 -13.39 -2.33 14.76
C PRO A 39 -14.63 -2.02 13.91
N LYS A 40 -15.66 -1.46 14.54
CA LYS A 40 -16.83 -0.97 13.80
C LYS A 40 -16.51 0.38 13.17
N ARG A 41 -17.11 0.65 12.02
CA ARG A 41 -17.06 1.95 11.34
C ARG A 41 -18.36 2.71 11.47
N CYS A 42 -18.35 4.00 11.14
CA CYS A 42 -19.55 4.81 11.07
C CYS A 42 -20.50 4.29 9.97
N ARG A 43 -21.78 4.15 10.30
CA ARG A 43 -22.82 3.67 9.40
C ARG A 43 -23.20 4.72 8.37
N THR A 44 -23.00 4.39 7.10
CA THR A 44 -23.29 5.26 5.94
C THR A 44 -24.70 5.04 5.36
N GLY A 45 -25.25 3.84 5.48
CA GLY A 45 -26.60 3.49 4.99
C GLY A 45 -26.77 3.62 3.48
N ARG A 46 -25.67 3.62 2.71
CA ARG A 46 -25.68 3.60 1.24
C ARG A 46 -26.21 2.25 0.75
N LEU A 47 -26.90 2.27 -0.39
CA LEU A 47 -27.26 1.06 -1.13
C LEU A 47 -26.01 0.47 -1.80
N PRO A 48 -26.00 -0.84 -2.14
CA PRO A 48 -24.93 -1.50 -2.88
C PRO A 48 -24.61 -0.79 -4.20
N THR A 49 -23.38 -0.95 -4.68
CA THR A 49 -22.77 -0.03 -5.65
C THR A 49 -22.99 -0.50 -7.09
N SER A 50 -23.46 0.39 -7.96
CA SER A 50 -23.24 0.31 -9.41
C SER A 50 -22.04 1.19 -9.81
N THR A 51 -20.98 0.50 -10.24
CA THR A 51 -19.87 0.88 -11.14
C THR A 51 -18.90 2.04 -10.81
N ALA A 52 -17.60 1.72 -10.89
CA ALA A 52 -16.52 2.56 -11.38
C ALA A 52 -15.46 1.66 -12.07
N THR A 53 -14.88 2.12 -13.19
CA THR A 53 -13.95 1.37 -14.03
C THR A 53 -12.62 2.12 -14.07
N PHE A 54 -11.52 1.40 -13.79
CA PHE A 54 -10.15 1.88 -14.04
C PHE A 54 -9.54 0.98 -15.12
N SER A 55 -8.75 1.56 -16.03
CA SER A 55 -8.09 0.85 -17.13
C SER A 55 -6.89 0.04 -16.62
N ASN A 56 -6.78 -1.19 -17.12
CA ASN A 56 -5.80 -2.21 -16.73
C ASN A 56 -4.66 -2.30 -17.76
N GLU A 57 -3.68 -1.40 -17.71
CA GLU A 57 -2.39 -1.64 -18.37
C GLU A 57 -1.27 -1.63 -17.34
N ASP A 58 -1.10 -2.78 -16.66
CA ASP A 58 -0.02 -3.01 -15.70
C ASP A 58 1.29 -3.32 -16.44
N THR A 59 2.00 -2.29 -16.93
CA THR A 59 3.37 -2.46 -17.45
C THR A 59 4.38 -2.40 -16.30
N PRO A 60 5.14 -3.47 -16.01
CA PRO A 60 6.12 -3.46 -14.92
C PRO A 60 7.35 -2.61 -15.28
N PHE A 61 8.03 -2.08 -14.26
CA PHE A 61 9.34 -1.45 -14.43
C PHE A 61 10.40 -2.50 -14.79
N THR A 62 11.26 -2.20 -15.75
CA THR A 62 12.34 -3.09 -16.19
C THR A 62 13.61 -2.94 -15.34
N CYS A 63 13.84 -1.76 -14.76
CA CYS A 63 15.01 -1.48 -13.92
C CYS A 63 14.80 -0.26 -13.01
N PHE A 64 15.66 -0.11 -11.99
CA PHE A 64 15.57 1.01 -11.03
C PHE A 64 15.66 2.40 -11.69
N THR A 65 16.33 2.52 -12.83
CA THR A 65 16.42 3.82 -13.53
C THR A 65 15.06 4.31 -14.03
N GLU A 66 14.13 3.42 -14.35
CA GLU A 66 12.77 3.81 -14.74
C GLU A 66 11.99 4.38 -13.56
N ILE A 67 12.22 3.85 -12.36
CA ILE A 67 11.66 4.39 -11.12
C ILE A 67 12.29 5.76 -10.83
N ASP A 68 13.59 5.94 -11.04
CA ASP A 68 14.26 7.23 -10.83
C ASP A 68 13.73 8.32 -11.78
N LYS A 69 13.31 7.95 -13.00
CA LYS A 69 12.75 8.90 -13.97
C LYS A 69 11.50 9.59 -13.43
N LEU A 70 10.70 8.91 -12.59
CA LEU A 70 9.51 9.46 -11.94
C LEU A 70 9.80 10.76 -11.17
N TYR A 71 10.98 10.85 -10.56
CA TYR A 71 11.38 11.94 -9.67
C TYR A 71 12.32 12.96 -10.33
N ASN A 72 13.14 12.51 -11.27
CA ASN A 72 14.16 13.36 -11.91
C ASN A 72 13.62 14.06 -13.16
N TYR A 73 12.94 13.30 -14.03
CA TYR A 73 12.52 13.75 -15.36
C TYR A 73 11.00 13.89 -15.48
N GLY A 74 10.23 13.13 -14.71
CA GLY A 74 8.77 13.03 -14.80
C GLY A 74 8.32 12.02 -15.86
N ILE A 75 7.03 11.72 -15.88
CA ILE A 75 6.37 10.89 -16.90
C ILE A 75 5.55 11.79 -17.81
N LEU A 76 5.72 11.61 -19.11
CA LEU A 76 4.82 12.19 -20.10
C LEU A 76 3.52 11.38 -20.12
N VAL A 77 2.43 11.99 -19.70
CA VAL A 77 1.10 11.40 -19.89
C VAL A 77 0.70 11.71 -21.33
N LYS A 78 0.68 10.69 -22.19
CA LYS A 78 0.22 10.87 -23.57
C LYS A 78 -1.26 11.22 -23.56
N HIS A 79 -1.59 12.37 -24.16
CA HIS A 79 -2.97 12.77 -24.39
C HIS A 79 -3.51 11.97 -25.58
N ASN A 80 -4.21 10.87 -25.32
CA ASN A 80 -5.04 10.24 -26.36
C ASN A 80 -6.37 11.01 -26.46
N GLU A 81 -6.89 11.19 -27.67
CA GLU A 81 -8.11 11.97 -27.91
C GLU A 81 -9.34 11.36 -27.21
N ASP A 82 -9.31 10.06 -26.94
CA ASP A 82 -10.37 9.29 -26.26
C ASP A 82 -10.31 9.34 -24.72
N GLU A 83 -9.21 9.84 -24.12
CA GLU A 83 -8.97 9.82 -22.66
C GLU A 83 -9.02 11.21 -22.00
N LYS A 84 -9.44 12.24 -22.75
CA LYS A 84 -9.56 13.63 -22.26
C LYS A 84 -10.38 13.75 -20.97
N ASP A 85 -11.48 13.00 -20.88
CA ASP A 85 -12.39 13.02 -19.72
C ASP A 85 -11.73 12.41 -18.45
N ILE A 86 -10.87 11.41 -18.60
CA ILE A 86 -10.13 10.79 -17.50
C ILE A 86 -9.02 11.72 -17.00
N PHE A 87 -8.27 12.32 -17.92
CA PHE A 87 -7.20 13.25 -17.58
C PHE A 87 -7.76 14.52 -16.91
N GLU A 88 -8.89 15.06 -17.39
CA GLU A 88 -9.60 16.15 -16.72
C GLU A 88 -10.09 15.73 -15.32
N LYS A 89 -10.68 14.55 -15.15
CA LYS A 89 -11.10 14.03 -13.83
C LYS A 89 -9.92 13.81 -12.87
N LEU A 90 -8.78 13.34 -13.36
CA LEU A 90 -7.55 13.15 -12.59
C LEU A 90 -6.96 14.51 -12.17
N LEU A 91 -6.91 15.47 -13.09
CA LEU A 91 -6.49 16.86 -12.84
C LEU A 91 -7.45 17.61 -11.93
N LEU A 92 -8.73 17.24 -11.84
CA LEU A 92 -9.72 17.92 -10.99
C LEU A 92 -9.47 17.69 -9.49
N SER A 93 -8.69 16.67 -9.11
CA SER A 93 -8.25 16.50 -7.72
C SER A 93 -7.30 17.63 -7.31
N SER A 94 -7.67 18.37 -6.26
CA SER A 94 -6.91 19.54 -5.78
C SER A 94 -5.44 19.24 -5.42
N LEU A 95 -5.10 17.97 -5.15
CA LEU A 95 -3.73 17.52 -4.90
C LEU A 95 -2.90 17.39 -6.18
N ILE A 96 -3.54 16.95 -7.27
CA ILE A 96 -2.89 16.66 -8.57
C ILE A 96 -2.63 17.97 -9.33
N LYS A 97 -3.53 18.98 -9.21
CA LYS A 97 -3.36 20.31 -9.81
C LYS A 97 -2.04 21.00 -9.47
N LYS A 98 -1.48 20.72 -8.28
CA LYS A 98 -0.23 21.34 -7.81
C LYS A 98 1.02 20.68 -8.41
N ALA A 99 0.90 19.47 -8.96
CA ALA A 99 2.01 18.69 -9.49
C ALA A 99 2.14 18.76 -11.03
N VAL A 100 1.16 19.37 -11.72
CA VAL A 100 1.15 19.50 -13.18
C VAL A 100 1.51 20.94 -13.56
N ASN A 101 2.68 21.12 -14.18
CA ASN A 101 3.02 22.39 -14.82
C ASN A 101 2.18 22.54 -16.08
N ALA A 102 1.33 23.57 -16.10
CA ALA A 102 0.43 23.89 -17.21
C ALA A 102 1.24 24.23 -18.48
N GLY A 103 1.43 23.24 -19.35
CA GLY A 103 2.09 23.40 -20.64
C GLY A 103 2.31 22.09 -21.41
N GLU A 104 2.74 21.01 -20.74
CA GLU A 104 3.24 19.82 -21.46
C GLU A 104 2.78 18.44 -20.93
N GLY A 105 1.82 18.37 -19.98
CA GLY A 105 1.32 17.07 -19.49
C GLY A 105 2.37 16.20 -18.77
N LEU A 106 3.46 16.82 -18.31
CA LEU A 106 4.55 16.18 -17.59
C LEU A 106 4.21 16.04 -16.10
N PHE A 107 4.11 14.81 -15.61
CA PHE A 107 3.87 14.50 -14.19
C PHE A 107 5.19 14.17 -13.48
N LYS A 108 5.60 14.97 -12.50
CA LYS A 108 6.85 14.77 -11.75
C LYS A 108 6.58 14.65 -10.26
N TYR A 109 7.01 13.53 -9.67
CA TYR A 109 6.90 13.31 -8.23
C TYR A 109 7.98 14.10 -7.47
N SER A 110 7.66 14.49 -6.23
CA SER A 110 8.67 15.01 -5.31
C SER A 110 9.69 13.94 -4.95
N ILE A 111 10.97 14.28 -4.90
CA ILE A 111 12.04 13.35 -4.51
C ILE A 111 11.79 12.88 -3.06
N PRO A 112 11.63 11.56 -2.81
CA PRO A 112 11.47 11.02 -1.47
C PRO A 112 12.68 11.30 -0.57
N ALA A 113 12.41 11.56 0.71
CA ALA A 113 13.45 11.91 1.68
C ALA A 113 14.59 10.87 1.77
N ILE A 114 14.26 9.58 1.66
CA ILE A 114 15.23 8.47 1.73
C ILE A 114 16.29 8.50 0.60
N ILE A 115 15.91 8.91 -0.61
CA ILE A 115 16.84 9.00 -1.75
C ILE A 115 17.41 10.40 -1.97
N SER A 116 16.91 11.41 -1.23
CA SER A 116 17.34 12.80 -1.36
C SER A 116 18.85 13.01 -1.14
N ARG A 117 19.46 12.23 -0.24
CA ARG A 117 20.90 12.32 0.08
C ARG A 117 21.76 11.32 -0.68
N GLY A 118 21.14 10.32 -1.31
CA GLY A 118 21.86 9.27 -2.00
C GLY A 118 20.91 8.26 -2.61
N LYS A 119 21.02 8.07 -3.93
CA LYS A 119 20.16 7.22 -4.75
C LYS A 119 20.06 5.77 -4.24
N PHE A 120 21.16 5.23 -3.72
CA PHE A 120 21.25 3.85 -3.23
C PHE A 120 21.20 3.73 -1.71
N SER A 121 20.82 4.79 -0.99
CA SER A 121 20.83 4.78 0.48
C SER A 121 19.93 3.69 1.06
N TRP A 122 18.79 3.45 0.43
CA TRP A 122 17.78 2.46 0.81
C TRP A 122 18.23 1.00 0.64
N LEU A 123 19.26 0.75 -0.16
CA LEU A 123 19.78 -0.60 -0.45
C LEU A 123 20.76 -1.09 0.62
N ARG A 124 21.22 -0.22 1.52
CA ARG A 124 22.24 -0.57 2.51
C ARG A 124 21.61 -1.20 3.75
N ASP A 125 22.23 -2.24 4.28
CA ASP A 125 21.76 -2.95 5.49
C ASP A 125 21.64 -2.03 6.70
N ASN A 126 22.54 -1.05 6.84
CA ASN A 126 22.45 -0.07 7.93
C ASN A 126 21.18 0.79 7.82
N GLU A 127 20.74 1.16 6.62
CA GLU A 127 19.51 1.91 6.41
C GLU A 127 18.27 1.03 6.55
N PHE A 128 18.34 -0.22 6.10
CA PHE A 128 17.31 -1.23 6.34
C PHE A 128 17.07 -1.45 7.84
N ALA A 129 18.13 -1.71 8.61
CA ALA A 129 18.06 -1.88 10.06
C ALA A 129 17.61 -0.58 10.77
N ARG A 130 18.12 0.59 10.33
CA ARG A 130 17.70 1.89 10.87
C ARG A 130 16.20 2.13 10.66
N GLN A 131 15.62 1.69 9.56
CA GLN A 131 14.18 1.86 9.30
C GLN A 131 13.29 1.04 10.24
N ALA A 132 13.77 -0.11 10.73
CA ALA A 132 13.05 -0.87 11.75
C ALA A 132 12.92 -0.08 13.08
N LEU A 133 13.87 0.83 13.37
CA LEU A 133 13.92 1.64 14.60
C LEU A 133 13.46 3.10 14.43
N ALA A 134 13.60 3.66 13.23
CA ALA A 134 13.41 5.08 12.93
C ALA A 134 12.90 5.31 11.49
N GLY A 135 12.21 4.33 10.90
CA GLY A 135 11.53 4.41 9.61
C GLY A 135 10.04 4.75 9.74
N VAL A 136 9.23 4.20 8.85
CA VAL A 136 7.77 4.47 8.82
C VAL A 136 7.03 3.64 9.88
N ASN A 137 7.46 2.41 10.13
CA ASN A 137 6.84 1.49 11.06
C ASN A 137 7.80 1.15 12.21
N LEU A 138 7.62 1.83 13.34
CA LEU A 138 8.56 1.83 14.47
C LEU A 138 8.23 0.81 15.57
N VAL A 139 7.07 0.14 15.48
CA VAL A 139 6.46 -0.53 16.64
C VAL A 139 6.52 -2.06 16.59
N ASN A 140 7.15 -2.62 15.55
CA ASN A 140 7.12 -4.07 15.30
C ASN A 140 8.40 -4.81 15.68
N ILE A 141 9.53 -4.11 15.87
CA ILE A 141 10.78 -4.78 16.24
C ILE A 141 10.74 -5.24 17.69
N GLU A 142 11.08 -6.51 17.92
CA GLU A 142 11.09 -7.11 19.25
C GLU A 142 12.48 -7.68 19.58
N LYS A 143 12.86 -7.59 20.86
CA LYS A 143 14.08 -8.23 21.34
C LYS A 143 13.88 -9.74 21.38
N LEU A 144 14.76 -10.46 20.69
CA LEU A 144 14.81 -11.92 20.78
C LEU A 144 15.26 -12.35 22.18
N LYS A 145 14.48 -13.21 22.83
CA LYS A 145 14.72 -13.69 24.21
C LYS A 145 15.30 -15.09 24.28
N GLU A 146 14.96 -15.95 23.32
CA GLU A 146 15.33 -17.37 23.27
C GLU A 146 15.76 -17.72 21.84
N PHE A 147 16.67 -18.68 21.71
CA PHE A 147 17.18 -19.16 20.43
C PHE A 147 17.31 -20.70 20.46
N PRO A 148 16.91 -21.44 19.39
CA PRO A 148 16.45 -20.96 18.08
C PRO A 148 15.05 -20.32 18.13
N ILE A 149 14.71 -19.56 17.09
CA ILE A 149 13.36 -18.98 16.93
C ILE A 149 12.40 -20.12 16.59
N LEU A 150 11.28 -20.24 17.32
CA LEU A 150 10.28 -21.28 17.09
C LEU A 150 8.92 -20.67 16.73
N SER A 151 8.27 -21.25 15.73
CA SER A 151 6.89 -20.88 15.36
C SER A 151 5.88 -21.39 16.39
N LYS A 152 4.84 -20.58 16.66
CA LYS A 152 3.67 -20.99 17.47
C LYS A 152 2.52 -21.54 16.61
N LEU A 153 2.69 -21.57 15.29
CA LEU A 153 1.68 -22.08 14.36
C LEU A 153 1.62 -23.62 14.43
N ASP A 154 0.48 -24.19 14.05
CA ASP A 154 0.24 -25.63 14.09
C ASP A 154 1.15 -26.38 13.08
N PRO A 155 2.07 -27.24 13.55
CA PRO A 155 2.96 -27.99 12.66
C PRO A 155 2.24 -28.97 11.73
N ALA A 156 1.03 -29.43 12.09
CA ALA A 156 0.27 -30.32 11.22
C ALA A 156 -0.22 -29.61 9.95
N ILE A 157 -0.42 -28.30 10.02
CA ILE A 157 -0.85 -27.46 8.89
C ILE A 157 0.35 -26.89 8.13
N TYR A 158 1.37 -26.41 8.86
CA TYR A 158 2.45 -25.60 8.30
C TYR A 158 3.82 -26.30 8.26
N GLY A 159 3.94 -27.51 8.80
CA GLY A 159 5.19 -28.26 8.86
C GLY A 159 6.03 -27.95 10.10
N PRO A 160 7.30 -28.41 10.13
CA PRO A 160 8.17 -28.30 11.31
C PRO A 160 8.36 -26.84 11.78
N PRO A 161 8.23 -26.55 13.09
CA PRO A 161 8.27 -25.19 13.62
C PRO A 161 9.69 -24.63 13.80
N GLU A 162 10.73 -25.44 13.60
CA GLU A 162 12.13 -25.09 13.84
C GLU A 162 12.66 -24.10 12.78
N SER A 163 13.35 -23.05 13.25
CA SER A 163 14.04 -22.13 12.35
C SER A 163 15.27 -22.78 11.70
N LEU A 164 15.48 -22.49 10.43
CA LEU A 164 16.70 -22.86 9.70
C LEU A 164 17.89 -21.94 10.02
N ILE A 165 17.66 -20.82 10.71
CA ILE A 165 18.73 -19.91 11.14
C ILE A 165 19.38 -20.54 12.38
N THR A 166 20.62 -20.99 12.24
CA THR A 166 21.41 -21.56 13.34
C THR A 166 22.38 -20.53 13.90
N LYS A 167 22.92 -20.80 15.10
CA LYS A 167 23.84 -19.89 15.77
C LYS A 167 25.17 -19.79 14.99
N GLU A 168 25.59 -20.91 14.43
CA GLU A 168 26.82 -21.02 13.64
C GLU A 168 26.75 -20.16 12.37
N LEU A 169 25.58 -20.07 11.73
CA LEU A 169 25.37 -19.19 10.57
C LEU A 169 25.46 -17.71 10.95
N ILE A 170 24.94 -17.33 12.12
CA ILE A 170 25.01 -15.94 12.60
C ILE A 170 26.45 -15.57 12.94
N ASP A 171 27.15 -16.46 13.66
CA ASP A 171 28.53 -16.21 14.08
C ASP A 171 29.46 -16.03 12.85
N GLN A 172 29.23 -16.75 11.75
CA GLN A 172 29.97 -16.58 10.48
C GLN A 172 29.79 -15.22 9.82
N GLU A 173 28.63 -14.60 9.93
CA GLU A 173 28.32 -13.30 9.30
C GLU A 173 28.73 -12.11 10.19
N LEU A 174 29.11 -12.37 11.44
CA LEU A 174 29.54 -11.35 12.41
C LEU A 174 31.07 -11.24 12.54
N GLU A 175 31.83 -12.21 12.03
CA GLU A 175 33.31 -12.18 11.94
C GLU A 175 33.80 -11.35 10.74
#